data_AF-A0A6P1E1X8-F1
#
_entry.id   AF-A0A6P1E1X8-F1
#
_cell.length_a   1.000
_cell.length_b   1.000
_cell.length_c   1.000
_cell.angle_alpha   90.00
_cell.angle_beta   90.00
_cell.angle_gamma   90.00
#
_symmetry.space_group_name_H-M   'P 1'
#
loop_
_entity.id
_entity.type
_entity.pdbx_description
1 polymer ?
#
loop_
_entity_poly.entity_id
_entity_poly.type
_entity_poly.pdbx_seq_one_letter_code
_entity_poly.pdbx_strand_id
1 'polypeptide(L)'
;WDLWLRESLASSQAQMGDDWLSAYLTSPLWRFVLSPGVAGRSGWAGVLMPSVDRVGRYFPFTLACPLAPGTDPVPLLCAPQWLEQAESLALSGLEDDWNIEAFDAEVMALGAPPSQEQGQTLESALGEGMRRNAWRLAVAAPQDVRHAMPRLLNRALDQMFCAYSLWWSSGSDRVAPSMLTCQGLPPAEGFSALIGGGWAASGWWEL
;
A
#
# COMPACT_ATOMS: atom_id res chain seq x y z
N TRP A 1 9.67 6.80 5.87
CA TRP A 1 9.08 7.01 4.53
C TRP A 1 10.10 7.62 3.58
N ASP A 2 10.49 8.90 3.76
CA ASP A 2 11.46 9.58 2.88
C ASP A 2 12.76 8.81 2.66
N LEU A 3 13.41 8.36 3.75
CA LEU A 3 14.65 7.59 3.65
C LEU A 3 14.50 6.33 2.79
N TRP A 4 13.43 5.57 3.00
CA TRP A 4 13.13 4.36 2.23
C TRP A 4 12.93 4.67 0.74
N LEU A 5 12.18 5.73 0.40
CA LEU A 5 12.00 6.14 -1.00
C LEU A 5 13.34 6.51 -1.64
N ARG A 6 14.18 7.28 -0.94
CA ARG A 6 15.50 7.69 -1.45
C ARG A 6 16.42 6.50 -1.71
N GLU A 7 16.47 5.55 -0.78
CA GLU A 7 17.27 4.32 -0.93
C GLU A 7 16.74 3.45 -2.07
N SER A 8 15.41 3.32 -2.18
CA SER A 8 14.73 2.55 -3.22
C SER A 8 14.95 3.14 -4.62
N LEU A 9 14.84 4.46 -4.76
CA LEU A 9 15.13 5.15 -6.02
C LEU A 9 16.61 4.98 -6.40
N ALA A 10 17.54 5.20 -5.47
CA ALA A 10 18.97 5.03 -5.74
C ALA A 10 19.32 3.59 -6.16
N SER A 11 18.75 2.60 -5.47
CA SER A 11 18.91 1.18 -5.82
C SER A 11 18.33 0.87 -7.20
N SER A 12 17.12 1.33 -7.50
CA SER A 12 16.50 1.11 -8.82
C SER A 12 17.26 1.78 -9.96
N GLN A 13 17.81 2.99 -9.76
CA GLN A 13 18.66 3.67 -10.73
C GLN A 13 19.94 2.88 -11.01
N ALA A 14 20.60 2.38 -9.96
CA ALA A 14 21.80 1.59 -10.11
C ALA A 14 21.55 0.26 -10.85
N GLN A 15 20.39 -0.37 -10.64
CA GLN A 15 20.02 -1.63 -11.28
C GLN A 15 19.59 -1.48 -12.74
N MET A 16 18.82 -0.43 -13.06
CA MET A 16 18.19 -0.26 -14.38
C MET A 16 19.04 0.59 -15.34
N GLY A 17 19.99 1.37 -14.82
CA GLY A 17 20.88 2.21 -15.63
C GLY A 17 20.11 3.16 -16.55
N ASP A 18 20.47 3.17 -17.83
CA ASP A 18 19.90 4.09 -18.83
C ASP A 18 18.40 3.87 -19.07
N ASP A 19 17.86 2.68 -18.80
CA ASP A 19 16.43 2.38 -18.97
C ASP A 19 15.56 2.95 -17.83
N TRP A 20 16.18 3.31 -16.69
CA TRP A 20 15.49 3.71 -15.46
C TRP A 20 14.48 4.83 -15.69
N LEU A 21 14.89 5.90 -16.38
CA LEU A 21 14.05 7.08 -16.56
C LEU A 21 12.79 6.75 -17.37
N SER A 22 12.96 6.00 -18.46
CA SER A 22 11.84 5.61 -19.31
C SER A 22 10.86 4.71 -18.55
N ALA A 23 11.38 3.77 -17.76
CA ALA A 23 10.58 2.88 -16.94
C ALA A 23 9.83 3.65 -15.83
N TYR A 24 10.53 4.56 -15.13
CA TYR A 24 9.98 5.35 -14.03
C TYR A 24 8.79 6.21 -14.49
N LEU A 25 8.92 6.91 -15.60
CA LEU A 25 7.85 7.77 -16.15
C LEU A 25 6.61 6.99 -16.59
N THR A 26 6.77 5.72 -16.96
CA THR A 26 5.67 4.81 -17.33
C THR A 26 5.33 3.79 -16.24
N SER A 27 5.87 3.98 -15.03
CA SER A 27 5.64 3.06 -13.93
C SER A 27 4.21 3.20 -13.41
N PRO A 28 3.61 2.11 -12.91
CA PRO A 28 2.25 2.17 -12.42
C PRO A 28 2.15 3.04 -11.16
N LEU A 29 0.94 3.57 -10.93
CA LEU A 29 0.55 4.04 -9.62
C LEU A 29 0.32 2.83 -8.70
N TRP A 30 0.85 2.90 -7.48
CA TRP A 30 0.67 1.89 -6.44
C TRP A 30 -0.26 2.38 -5.34
N ARG A 31 -1.34 1.66 -5.09
CA ARG A 31 -2.10 1.76 -3.84
C ARG A 31 -1.33 1.05 -2.74
N PHE A 32 -1.42 1.54 -1.52
CA PHE A 32 -0.81 0.88 -0.38
C PHE A 32 -1.64 0.98 0.89
N VAL A 33 -1.46 -0.02 1.76
CA VAL A 33 -1.79 0.06 3.18
C VAL A 33 -0.60 -0.38 4.02
N LEU A 34 -0.35 0.33 5.10
CA LEU A 34 0.71 0.05 6.07
C LEU A 34 0.06 -0.27 7.41
N SER A 35 0.45 -1.38 8.03
CA SER A 35 0.10 -1.64 9.41
C SER A 35 0.81 -0.64 10.35
N PRO A 36 0.32 -0.46 11.59
CA PRO A 36 1.09 0.19 12.64
C PRO A 36 2.51 -0.40 12.75
N GLY A 37 3.50 0.46 12.98
CA GLY A 37 4.90 0.07 13.14
C GLY A 37 5.75 0.22 11.87
N VAL A 38 5.15 0.28 10.67
CA VAL A 38 5.91 0.41 9.42
C VAL A 38 6.41 1.86 9.21
N ALA A 39 5.52 2.83 9.36
CA ALA A 39 5.79 4.26 9.18
C ALA A 39 5.33 5.06 10.41
N GLY A 40 5.80 4.65 11.58
CA GLY A 40 5.40 5.20 12.88
C GLY A 40 4.30 4.38 13.56
N ARG A 41 3.62 4.99 14.54
CA ARG A 41 2.65 4.27 15.39
C ARG A 41 1.28 4.06 14.76
N SER A 42 0.92 4.85 13.75
CA SER A 42 -0.35 4.73 13.05
C SER A 42 -0.22 3.76 11.87
N GLY A 43 -1.35 3.14 11.51
CA GLY A 43 -1.50 2.58 10.17
C GLY A 43 -1.69 3.70 9.16
N TRP A 44 -1.44 3.42 7.89
CA TRP A 44 -1.58 4.38 6.79
C TRP A 44 -2.23 3.72 5.59
N ALA A 45 -2.99 4.48 4.81
CA ALA A 45 -3.45 4.09 3.49
C ALA A 45 -3.17 5.23 2.51
N GLY A 46 -2.90 4.89 1.25
CA GLY A 46 -2.58 5.92 0.28
C GLY A 46 -2.21 5.40 -1.10
N VAL A 47 -1.70 6.31 -1.89
CA VAL A 47 -1.20 6.07 -3.25
C VAL A 47 0.20 6.65 -3.42
N LEU A 48 1.00 5.95 -4.22
CA LEU A 48 2.35 6.33 -4.62
C LEU A 48 2.41 6.35 -6.14
N MET A 49 2.81 7.48 -6.72
CA MET A 49 2.83 7.72 -8.16
C MET A 49 4.20 8.25 -8.59
N PRO A 50 4.76 7.85 -9.74
CA PRO A 50 5.92 8.53 -10.30
C PRO A 50 5.63 10.01 -10.54
N SER A 51 6.54 10.88 -10.13
CA SER A 51 6.41 12.32 -10.33
C SER A 51 7.77 12.99 -10.58
N VAL A 52 7.71 14.23 -11.04
CA VAL A 52 8.85 15.10 -11.35
C VAL A 52 8.54 16.50 -10.85
N ASP A 53 9.49 17.13 -10.17
CA ASP A 53 9.32 18.50 -9.72
C ASP A 53 9.61 19.53 -10.82
N ARG A 54 9.31 20.81 -10.54
CA ARG A 54 9.50 21.92 -11.47
C ARG A 54 10.95 22.11 -11.95
N VAL A 55 11.94 21.65 -11.19
CA VAL A 55 13.37 21.75 -11.55
C VAL A 55 13.90 20.46 -12.19
N GLY A 56 13.03 19.49 -12.49
CA GLY A 56 13.35 18.25 -13.20
C GLY A 56 13.89 17.12 -12.30
N ARG A 57 13.74 17.21 -10.98
CA ARG A 57 14.11 16.11 -10.08
C ARG A 57 12.99 15.09 -10.02
N TYR A 58 13.33 13.84 -10.30
CA TYR A 58 12.41 12.71 -10.22
C TYR A 58 12.28 12.23 -8.79
N PHE A 59 11.09 12.34 -8.22
CA PHE A 59 10.77 11.84 -6.89
C PHE A 59 9.28 11.48 -6.84
N PRO A 60 8.90 10.30 -6.30
CA PRO A 60 7.51 9.89 -6.26
C PRO A 60 6.62 10.85 -5.46
N PHE A 61 5.44 11.10 -5.99
CA PHE A 61 4.38 11.77 -5.26
C PHE A 61 3.67 10.74 -4.36
N THR A 62 3.43 11.09 -3.09
CA THR A 62 2.69 10.25 -2.13
C THR A 62 1.50 11.02 -1.60
N LEU A 63 0.30 10.47 -1.74
CA LEU A 63 -0.89 10.90 -1.02
C LEU A 63 -1.23 9.84 0.03
N ALA A 64 -1.26 10.22 1.31
CA ALA A 64 -1.44 9.28 2.41
C ALA A 64 -2.37 9.83 3.49
N CYS A 65 -3.22 8.96 4.04
CA CYS A 65 -4.08 9.25 5.16
C CYS A 65 -3.77 8.31 6.34
N PRO A 66 -3.60 8.82 7.57
CA PRO A 66 -3.43 7.97 8.74
C PRO A 66 -4.75 7.24 9.04
N LEU A 67 -4.65 5.95 9.36
CA LEU A 67 -5.79 5.15 9.79
C LEU A 67 -6.11 5.43 11.26
N ALA A 68 -7.40 5.44 11.59
CA ALA A 68 -7.83 5.54 12.98
C ALA A 68 -7.27 4.35 13.79
N PRO A 69 -6.89 4.54 15.07
CA PRO A 69 -6.39 3.45 15.91
C PRO A 69 -7.34 2.25 15.92
N GLY A 70 -6.78 1.04 15.78
CA GLY A 70 -7.57 -0.20 15.68
C GLY A 70 -8.14 -0.49 14.30
N THR A 71 -8.03 0.40 13.31
CA THR A 71 -8.48 0.07 11.96
C THR A 71 -7.61 -1.05 11.37
N ASP A 72 -8.25 -2.17 11.01
CA ASP A 72 -7.60 -3.23 10.26
C ASP A 72 -7.27 -2.69 8.85
N PRO A 73 -5.99 -2.72 8.40
CA PRO A 73 -5.63 -2.22 7.06
C PRO A 73 -6.15 -3.11 5.93
N VAL A 74 -6.27 -4.42 6.14
CA VAL A 74 -6.59 -5.38 5.05
C VAL A 74 -8.01 -5.20 4.45
N PRO A 75 -9.07 -4.92 5.24
CA PRO A 75 -10.39 -4.61 4.68
C PRO A 75 -10.42 -3.49 3.64
N LEU A 76 -9.45 -2.55 3.63
CA LEU A 76 -9.38 -1.50 2.61
C LEU A 76 -9.08 -2.05 1.22
N LEU A 77 -8.50 -3.26 1.09
CA LEU A 77 -8.37 -3.95 -0.19
C LEU A 77 -9.73 -4.26 -0.83
N CYS A 78 -10.77 -4.38 -0.01
CA CYS A 78 -12.13 -4.66 -0.47
C CYS A 78 -13.02 -3.40 -0.55
N ALA A 79 -12.50 -2.23 -0.19
CA ALA A 79 -13.21 -0.95 -0.21
C ALA A 79 -12.46 0.06 -1.10
N PRO A 80 -12.51 -0.12 -2.43
CA PRO A 80 -11.61 0.58 -3.34
C PRO A 80 -11.95 2.07 -3.47
N GLN A 81 -13.18 2.47 -3.15
CA GLN A 81 -13.73 3.78 -3.51
C GLN A 81 -12.89 4.97 -3.01
N TRP A 82 -12.39 4.91 -1.77
CA TRP A 82 -11.53 5.97 -1.25
C TRP A 82 -10.17 6.00 -1.95
N LEU A 83 -9.60 4.84 -2.25
CA LEU A 83 -8.32 4.74 -2.96
C LEU A 83 -8.45 5.13 -4.44
N GLU A 84 -9.57 4.81 -5.10
CA GLU A 84 -9.88 5.25 -6.46
C GLU A 84 -9.99 6.78 -6.54
N GLN A 85 -10.61 7.41 -5.53
CA GLN A 85 -10.65 8.87 -5.41
C GLN A 85 -9.25 9.44 -5.16
N ALA A 86 -8.46 8.82 -4.29
CA ALA A 86 -7.07 9.21 -4.03
C ALA A 86 -6.19 9.11 -5.29
N GLU A 87 -6.40 8.09 -6.13
CA GLU A 87 -5.74 7.95 -7.43
C GLU A 87 -6.12 9.03 -8.41
N SER A 88 -7.42 9.26 -8.59
CA SER A 88 -7.92 10.31 -9.49
C SER A 88 -7.36 11.68 -9.09
N LEU A 89 -7.28 11.94 -7.78
CA LEU A 89 -6.70 13.15 -7.26
C LEU A 89 -5.18 13.21 -7.50
N ALA A 90 -4.44 12.13 -7.23
CA ALA A 90 -3.00 12.09 -7.52
C ALA A 90 -2.72 12.38 -9.02
N LEU A 91 -3.54 11.82 -9.92
CA LEU A 91 -3.40 12.00 -11.37
C LEU A 91 -3.78 13.42 -11.83
N SER A 92 -4.73 14.10 -11.19
CA SER A 92 -5.06 15.51 -11.53
C SER A 92 -3.87 16.45 -11.31
N GLY A 93 -2.91 16.05 -10.47
CA GLY A 93 -1.62 16.72 -10.28
C GLY A 93 -0.72 16.77 -11.53
N LEU A 94 -1.03 16.01 -12.58
CA LEU A 94 -0.27 15.95 -13.83
C LEU A 94 -0.89 16.80 -14.96
N GLU A 95 -2.06 17.39 -14.73
CA GLU A 95 -2.77 18.19 -15.75
C GLU A 95 -2.14 19.58 -15.93
N ASP A 96 -2.17 20.12 -17.16
CA ASP A 96 -1.53 21.40 -17.50
C ASP A 96 -2.15 22.61 -16.76
N ASP A 97 -3.43 22.54 -16.43
CA ASP A 97 -4.19 23.59 -15.72
C ASP A 97 -4.14 23.44 -14.18
N TRP A 98 -3.18 22.67 -13.67
CA TRP A 98 -3.07 22.37 -12.24
C TRP A 98 -2.89 23.63 -11.37
N ASN A 99 -3.67 23.67 -10.27
CA ASN A 99 -3.65 24.73 -9.28
C ASN A 99 -3.45 24.11 -7.89
N ILE A 100 -2.39 24.52 -7.18
CA ILE A 100 -2.05 23.94 -5.88
C ILE A 100 -3.09 24.23 -4.80
N GLU A 101 -3.71 25.41 -4.80
CA GLU A 101 -4.74 25.76 -3.80
C GLU A 101 -6.01 24.91 -3.99
N ALA A 102 -6.42 24.66 -5.23
CA ALA A 102 -7.55 23.79 -5.55
C ALA A 102 -7.23 22.32 -5.21
N PHE A 103 -6.03 21.86 -5.57
CA PHE A 103 -5.55 20.52 -5.26
C PHE A 103 -5.53 20.26 -3.75
N ASP A 104 -4.99 21.19 -2.96
CA ASP A 104 -4.96 21.09 -1.49
C ASP A 104 -6.38 21.04 -0.92
N ALA A 105 -7.32 21.82 -1.47
CA ALA A 105 -8.71 21.80 -1.03
C ALA A 105 -9.38 20.44 -1.32
N GLU A 106 -9.12 19.83 -2.48
CA GLU A 106 -9.62 18.50 -2.84
C GLU A 106 -8.99 17.39 -1.97
N VAL A 107 -7.69 17.48 -1.67
CA VAL A 107 -7.01 16.56 -0.74
C VAL A 107 -7.66 16.62 0.65
N MET A 108 -7.97 17.82 1.14
CA MET A 108 -8.65 17.99 2.42
C MET A 108 -10.09 17.48 2.39
N ALA A 109 -10.79 17.62 1.25
CA ALA A 109 -12.15 17.15 1.07
C ALA A 109 -12.26 15.61 0.94
N LEU A 110 -11.21 14.93 0.48
CA LEU A 110 -11.14 13.46 0.39
C LEU A 110 -11.35 12.79 1.76
N GLY A 111 -10.91 13.43 2.84
CA GLY A 111 -11.11 12.94 4.21
C GLY A 111 -10.43 11.59 4.49
N ALA A 112 -10.90 10.90 5.53
CA ALA A 112 -10.34 9.62 5.97
C ALA A 112 -11.01 8.44 5.23
N PRO A 113 -10.26 7.34 4.98
CA PRO A 113 -10.85 6.12 4.45
C PRO A 113 -11.89 5.57 5.44
N PRO A 114 -12.91 4.85 4.94
CA PRO A 114 -13.96 4.31 5.79
C PRO A 114 -13.36 3.32 6.79
N SER A 115 -13.54 3.59 8.08
CA SER A 115 -13.28 2.61 9.13
C SER A 115 -14.41 1.58 9.10
N GLN A 116 -14.07 0.33 8.78
CA GLN A 116 -14.97 -0.77 9.09
C GLN A 116 -15.05 -0.86 10.62
N GLU A 117 -16.24 -0.68 11.20
CA GLU A 117 -16.43 -0.91 12.63
C GLU A 117 -15.87 -2.28 12.99
N GLN A 118 -14.88 -2.28 13.89
CA GLN A 118 -14.30 -3.51 14.38
C GLN A 118 -15.43 -4.38 14.93
N GLY A 119 -15.55 -5.60 14.41
CA GLY A 119 -16.11 -6.66 15.21
C GLY A 119 -15.17 -6.84 16.38
N GLN A 120 -15.52 -6.23 17.52
CA GLN A 120 -14.85 -6.24 18.82
C GLN A 120 -13.43 -6.79 18.79
N THR A 121 -12.46 -5.90 18.93
CA THR A 121 -11.05 -6.22 19.22
C THR A 121 -10.99 -7.34 20.25
N LEU A 122 -10.76 -8.57 19.79
CA LEU A 122 -10.56 -9.75 20.62
C LEU A 122 -9.14 -9.72 21.23
N GLU A 123 -8.72 -8.55 21.71
CA GLU A 123 -7.42 -8.34 22.36
C GLU A 123 -7.39 -8.96 23.76
N SER A 124 -8.52 -9.41 24.33
CA SER A 124 -8.57 -9.79 25.75
C SER A 124 -8.53 -11.30 26.04
N ALA A 125 -8.19 -12.19 25.11
CA ALA A 125 -8.28 -13.62 25.40
C ALA A 125 -7.19 -14.50 24.76
N LEU A 126 -5.92 -14.11 24.81
CA LEU A 126 -4.84 -15.11 24.78
C LEU A 126 -4.77 -15.80 26.15
N GLY A 127 -5.82 -16.56 26.49
CA GLY A 127 -5.86 -17.39 27.69
C GLY A 127 -4.85 -18.53 27.59
N GLU A 128 -4.31 -18.93 28.74
CA GLU A 128 -3.49 -20.15 28.87
C GLU A 128 -4.26 -21.35 28.30
N GLY A 129 -3.69 -22.03 27.29
CA GLY A 129 -4.30 -23.20 26.64
C GLY A 129 -4.78 -22.99 25.19
N MET A 130 -4.68 -21.78 24.62
CA MET A 130 -5.01 -21.55 23.21
C MET A 130 -4.07 -22.31 22.26
N ARG A 131 -4.62 -23.16 21.38
CA ARG A 131 -3.84 -23.83 20.33
C ARG A 131 -3.48 -22.84 19.22
N ARG A 132 -2.18 -22.59 19.01
CA ARG A 132 -1.70 -21.65 17.97
C ARG A 132 -1.87 -22.17 16.53
N ASN A 133 -2.06 -23.48 16.35
CA ASN A 133 -2.19 -24.13 15.04
C ASN A 133 -3.64 -24.35 14.56
N ALA A 134 -4.65 -23.85 15.29
CA ALA A 134 -6.05 -24.01 14.89
C ALA A 134 -6.84 -22.73 15.19
N TRP A 135 -7.40 -22.10 14.15
CA TRP A 135 -8.08 -20.81 14.25
C TRP A 135 -9.57 -20.97 13.96
N ARG A 136 -10.41 -20.30 14.76
CA ARG A 136 -11.85 -20.22 14.52
C ARG A 136 -12.21 -18.79 14.13
N LEU A 137 -12.79 -18.64 12.95
CA LEU A 137 -13.41 -17.40 12.50
C LEU A 137 -14.92 -17.51 12.69
N ALA A 138 -15.49 -16.69 13.57
CA ALA A 138 -16.93 -16.66 13.75
C ALA A 138 -17.59 -15.92 12.58
N VAL A 139 -18.58 -16.57 11.96
CA VAL A 139 -19.44 -16.00 10.91
C VAL A 139 -20.90 -16.31 11.25
N ALA A 140 -21.82 -15.43 10.86
CA ALA A 140 -23.24 -15.60 11.15
C ALA A 140 -23.85 -16.73 10.31
N ALA A 141 -23.48 -16.82 9.04
CA ALA A 141 -23.87 -17.90 8.15
C ALA A 141 -22.72 -18.32 7.21
N PRO A 142 -22.76 -19.53 6.61
CA PRO A 142 -21.69 -20.03 5.74
C PRO A 142 -21.35 -19.11 4.55
N GLN A 143 -22.33 -18.41 3.99
CA GLN A 143 -22.11 -17.46 2.89
C GLN A 143 -21.29 -16.22 3.28
N ASP A 144 -21.17 -15.93 4.58
CA ASP A 144 -20.44 -14.76 5.09
C ASP A 144 -18.93 -15.00 5.20
N VAL A 145 -18.48 -16.24 4.99
CA VAL A 145 -17.05 -16.62 5.07
C VAL A 145 -16.19 -15.73 4.17
N ARG A 146 -16.64 -15.44 2.94
CA ARG A 146 -15.94 -14.53 2.00
C ARG A 146 -15.71 -13.13 2.58
N HIS A 147 -16.69 -12.59 3.30
CA HIS A 147 -16.60 -11.26 3.91
C HIS A 147 -15.68 -11.25 5.14
N ALA A 148 -15.45 -12.41 5.73
CA ALA A 148 -14.57 -12.57 6.87
C ALA A 148 -13.10 -12.85 6.47
N MET A 149 -12.81 -13.17 5.21
CA MET A 149 -11.44 -13.44 4.71
C MET A 149 -10.45 -12.28 4.91
N PRO A 150 -10.79 -11.01 4.65
CA PRO A 150 -9.88 -9.90 4.91
C PRO A 150 -9.43 -9.83 6.38
N ARG A 151 -10.35 -10.12 7.32
CA ARG A 151 -10.04 -10.17 8.76
C ARG A 151 -9.15 -11.35 9.13
N LEU A 152 -9.31 -12.50 8.47
CA LEU A 152 -8.42 -13.64 8.64
C LEU A 152 -7.02 -13.33 8.13
N LEU A 153 -6.91 -12.73 6.94
CA LEU A 153 -5.64 -12.33 6.35
C LEU A 153 -4.93 -11.27 7.22
N ASN A 154 -5.65 -10.27 7.72
CA ASN A 154 -5.10 -9.28 8.66
C ASN A 154 -4.44 -9.96 9.87
N ARG A 155 -5.17 -10.87 10.53
CA ARG A 155 -4.66 -11.61 11.69
C ARG A 155 -3.47 -12.51 11.33
N ALA A 156 -3.48 -13.13 10.14
CA ALA A 156 -2.37 -13.94 9.66
C ALA A 156 -1.10 -13.11 9.47
N LEU A 157 -1.22 -11.93 8.85
CA LEU A 157 -0.10 -11.02 8.63
C LEU A 157 0.40 -10.40 9.94
N ASP A 158 -0.48 -10.00 10.85
CA ASP A 158 -0.11 -9.50 12.17
C ASP A 158 0.75 -10.52 12.94
N GLN A 159 0.34 -11.80 12.94
CA GLN A 159 1.10 -12.85 13.62
C GLN A 159 2.41 -13.20 12.93
N MET A 160 2.46 -13.13 11.60
CA MET A 160 3.65 -13.53 10.83
C MET A 160 4.72 -12.44 10.79
N PHE A 161 4.34 -11.17 10.67
CA PHE A 161 5.27 -10.08 10.34
C PHE A 161 5.43 -9.01 11.42
N CYS A 162 4.54 -8.95 12.42
CA CYS A 162 4.44 -7.88 13.44
C CYS A 162 4.11 -6.49 12.86
N ALA A 163 4.77 -6.09 11.78
CA ALA A 163 4.43 -4.93 10.96
C ALA A 163 4.59 -5.28 9.47
N TYR A 164 3.62 -4.92 8.65
CA TYR A 164 3.58 -5.28 7.23
C TYR A 164 3.01 -4.14 6.37
N SER A 165 3.32 -4.19 5.09
CA SER A 165 2.69 -3.38 4.07
C SER A 165 2.13 -4.23 2.94
N LEU A 166 1.00 -3.78 2.39
CA LEU A 166 0.39 -4.34 1.20
C LEU A 166 0.38 -3.27 0.12
N TRP A 167 0.74 -3.67 -1.09
CA TRP A 167 0.81 -2.79 -2.26
C TRP A 167 0.07 -3.44 -3.40
N TRP A 168 -0.70 -2.69 -4.18
CA TRP A 168 -1.32 -3.25 -5.37
C TRP A 168 -1.53 -2.19 -6.43
N SER A 169 -1.59 -2.66 -7.67
CA SER A 169 -1.75 -1.78 -8.83
C SER A 169 -2.52 -2.48 -9.94
N SER A 170 -3.21 -1.66 -10.74
CA SER A 170 -3.75 -2.06 -12.06
C SER A 170 -2.65 -2.29 -13.11
N GLY A 171 -1.39 -2.01 -12.77
CA GLY A 171 -0.24 -2.20 -13.67
C GLY A 171 0.00 -1.03 -14.62
N SER A 172 0.93 -1.26 -15.53
CA SER A 172 1.30 -0.37 -16.64
C SER A 172 1.76 -1.23 -17.83
N ASP A 173 2.26 -0.60 -18.90
CA ASP A 173 2.78 -1.33 -20.07
C ASP A 173 3.91 -2.32 -19.73
N ARG A 174 4.70 -2.04 -18.69
CA ARG A 174 5.84 -2.88 -18.27
C ARG A 174 5.53 -3.74 -17.05
N VAL A 175 4.54 -3.35 -16.24
CA VAL A 175 4.24 -4.00 -14.97
C VAL A 175 2.84 -4.59 -15.03
N ALA A 176 2.73 -5.91 -14.94
CA ALA A 176 1.43 -6.56 -14.85
C ALA A 176 0.68 -6.14 -13.57
N PRO A 177 -0.67 -6.17 -13.56
CA PRO A 177 -1.45 -5.98 -12.34
C PRO A 177 -0.99 -6.97 -11.26
N SER A 178 -0.64 -6.46 -10.08
CA SER A 178 -0.01 -7.25 -9.03
C SER A 178 -0.44 -6.79 -7.64
N MET A 179 -0.33 -7.69 -6.67
CA MET A 179 -0.38 -7.39 -5.24
C MET A 179 0.90 -7.89 -4.57
N LEU A 180 1.52 -7.04 -3.77
CA LEU A 180 2.74 -7.29 -3.02
C LEU A 180 2.42 -7.31 -1.53
N THR A 181 3.06 -8.21 -0.79
CA THR A 181 2.97 -8.30 0.66
C THR A 181 4.38 -8.29 1.23
N CYS A 182 4.68 -7.34 2.12
CA CYS A 182 6.02 -7.17 2.68
C CYS A 182 5.97 -7.13 4.21
N GLN A 183 6.96 -7.74 4.87
CA GLN A 183 7.28 -7.41 6.25
C GLN A 183 7.97 -6.04 6.26
N GLY A 184 7.38 -5.02 6.87
CA GLY A 184 7.82 -3.65 6.71
C GLY A 184 7.51 -3.07 5.32
N LEU A 185 8.39 -2.23 4.78
CA LEU A 185 8.31 -1.65 3.43
C LEU A 185 8.96 -2.59 2.40
N PRO A 186 8.66 -2.46 1.10
CA PRO A 186 9.36 -3.19 0.04
C PRO A 186 10.88 -2.98 0.16
N PRO A 187 11.70 -4.04 0.02
CA PRO A 187 13.15 -3.89 0.08
C PRO A 187 13.65 -3.00 -1.06
N ALA A 188 14.66 -2.17 -0.79
CA ALA A 188 15.19 -1.21 -1.76
C ALA A 188 15.74 -1.92 -3.01
N GLU A 189 16.33 -3.11 -2.84
CA GLU A 189 16.83 -3.97 -3.91
C GLU A 189 15.70 -4.50 -4.81
N GLY A 190 14.50 -4.72 -4.25
CA GLY A 190 13.33 -5.18 -5.00
C GLY A 190 12.54 -4.07 -5.67
N PHE A 191 12.85 -2.80 -5.41
CA PHE A 191 12.03 -1.66 -5.84
C PHE A 191 12.02 -1.44 -7.36
N SER A 192 13.07 -1.88 -8.07
CA SER A 192 13.12 -1.83 -9.54
C SER A 192 11.94 -2.55 -10.19
N ALA A 193 11.41 -3.61 -9.56
CA ALA A 193 10.25 -4.33 -10.09
C ALA A 193 8.92 -3.59 -9.95
N LEU A 194 8.80 -2.69 -8.96
CA LEU A 194 7.66 -1.79 -8.86
C LEU A 194 7.63 -0.76 -9.99
N ILE A 195 8.80 -0.48 -10.59
CA ILE A 195 8.98 0.48 -11.68
C ILE A 195 8.83 -0.19 -13.05
N GLY A 196 9.61 -1.24 -13.30
CA GLY A 196 9.77 -1.84 -14.63
C GLY A 196 9.36 -3.31 -14.74
N GLY A 197 8.85 -3.93 -13.66
CA GLY A 197 8.55 -5.35 -13.63
C GLY A 197 9.81 -6.21 -13.48
N GLY A 198 9.81 -7.44 -13.99
CA GLY A 198 10.96 -8.33 -13.83
C GLY A 198 11.11 -8.87 -12.40
N TRP A 199 9.98 -9.19 -11.75
CA TRP A 199 9.86 -9.62 -10.36
C TRP A 199 10.94 -10.61 -9.91
N ALA A 200 11.11 -11.72 -10.62
CA ALA A 200 12.09 -12.75 -10.28
C ALA A 200 13.55 -12.23 -10.31
N ALA A 201 13.89 -11.35 -11.25
CA ALA A 201 15.23 -10.78 -11.36
C ALA A 201 15.54 -9.78 -10.23
N SER A 202 14.50 -9.12 -9.70
CA SER A 202 14.60 -8.20 -8.55
C SER A 202 14.41 -8.90 -7.20
N GLY A 203 14.50 -10.23 -7.16
CA GLY A 203 14.49 -11.01 -5.90
C GLY A 203 13.09 -11.20 -5.27
N TRP A 204 12.02 -10.94 -6.02
CA TRP A 204 10.66 -11.23 -5.54
C TRP A 204 10.35 -12.72 -5.66
N TRP A 205 9.67 -13.24 -4.64
CA TRP A 205 9.05 -14.56 -4.70
C TRP A 205 7.67 -14.42 -5.34
N GLU A 206 7.43 -15.12 -6.45
CA GLU A 206 6.11 -15.22 -7.09
C GLU A 206 5.36 -16.46 -6.58
N LEU A 207 4.08 -16.29 -6.21
CA LEU A 207 3.21 -17.33 -5.63
C LEU A 207 2.45 -18.11 -6.70
#